data_AF-A0A971HDF4-F1
#
_entry.id   AF-A0A971HDF4-F1
#
_cell.length_a   1.000
_cell.length_b   1.000
_cell.length_c   1.000
_cell.angle_alpha   90.00
_cell.angle_beta   90.00
_cell.angle_gamma   90.00
#
_symmetry.space_group_name_H-M   'P 1'
#
loop_
_entity.id
_entity.type
_entity.pdbx_description
1 polymer ?
#
loop_
_entity_poly.entity_id
_entity_poly.type
_entity_poly.pdbx_seq_one_letter_code
_entity_poly.pdbx_strand_id
1 'polypeptide(L)' 'MKIFIFEDLEHVSDRYHERGGLVVIAENKEEVMKLIEGSPIIIPEHKKDYYDGCWDNVVVQDLNGNPEPTYYVFENAGCC' A
#
# COMPACT_ATOMS: atom_id res chain seq x y z
N MET A 1 -4.58 9.17 -13.40
CA MET A 1 -4.53 8.33 -12.18
C MET A 1 -3.23 7.54 -12.18
N LYS A 2 -2.74 7.08 -11.02
CA LYS A 2 -1.52 6.25 -10.93
C LYS A 2 -1.77 5.02 -10.07
N ILE A 3 -0.97 3.99 -10.29
CA ILE A 3 -0.84 2.85 -9.39
C ILE A 3 0.49 2.98 -8.64
N PHE A 4 0.44 2.83 -7.32
CA PHE A 4 1.58 2.79 -6.42
C PHE A 4 1.66 1.39 -5.84
N ILE A 5 2.77 0.70 -6.09
CA ILE A 5 2.98 -0.67 -5.62
C ILE A 5 4.10 -0.64 -4.59
N PHE A 6 3.73 -1.00 -3.36
CA PHE A 6 4.64 -1.19 -2.26
C PHE A 6 4.84 -2.69 -2.11
N GLU A 7 6.06 -3.15 -2.35
CA GLU A 7 6.44 -4.55 -2.23
C GLU A 7 7.09 -4.80 -0.87
N ASP A 8 6.91 -6.03 -0.36
CA ASP A 8 7.67 -6.57 0.78
C ASP A 8 7.59 -5.73 2.08
N LEU A 9 6.43 -5.14 2.30
CA LEU A 9 6.08 -4.37 3.49
C LEU A 9 5.89 -5.30 4.68
N GLU A 10 6.43 -4.92 5.83
CA GLU A 10 6.17 -5.62 7.08
C GLU A 10 4.77 -5.29 7.61
N HIS A 11 4.08 -6.30 8.14
CA HIS A 11 2.84 -6.20 8.91
C HIS A 11 1.75 -5.33 8.25
N VAL A 12 1.46 -5.60 6.97
CA VAL A 12 0.41 -4.91 6.20
C VAL A 12 -0.99 -5.19 6.75
N SER A 13 -1.19 -6.31 7.43
CA SER A 13 -2.42 -6.69 8.14
C SER A 13 -2.12 -7.61 9.34
N ASP A 14 -3.08 -7.77 10.25
CA ASP A 14 -2.99 -8.67 11.42
C ASP A 14 -3.04 -10.19 11.07
N ARG A 15 -3.03 -10.55 9.78
CA ARG A 15 -3.32 -11.93 9.34
C ARG A 15 -2.07 -12.66 8.85
N TYR A 16 -1.84 -13.84 9.44
CA TYR A 16 -1.05 -15.02 9.01
C TYR A 16 0.42 -14.84 8.56
N HIS A 17 0.83 -13.72 7.95
CA HIS A 17 2.20 -13.48 7.49
C HIS A 17 2.70 -12.08 7.84
N GLU A 18 3.95 -12.01 8.30
CA GLU A 18 4.60 -10.76 8.73
C GLU A 18 4.96 -9.82 7.58
N ARG A 19 4.79 -10.24 6.31
CA ARG A 19 5.14 -9.44 5.13
C ARG A 19 4.04 -9.50 4.07
N GLY A 20 3.94 -8.48 3.23
CA GLY A 20 2.94 -8.41 2.17
C GLY A 20 3.19 -7.27 1.19
N GLY A 21 2.26 -7.07 0.28
CA GLY A 21 2.24 -5.96 -0.66
C GLY A 21 1.02 -5.06 -0.44
N LEU A 22 1.18 -3.79 -0.80
CA LEU A 22 0.08 -2.83 -0.85
C LEU A 22 0.06 -2.21 -2.25
N VAL A 23 -1.11 -2.20 -2.87
CA VAL A 23 -1.35 -1.48 -4.12
C VAL A 23 -2.31 -0.35 -3.83
N VAL A 24 -1.99 0.87 -4.26
CA VAL A 24 -2.84 2.04 -4.11
C VAL A 24 -3.07 2.69 -5.47
N ILE A 25 -4.33 2.95 -5.79
CA ILE A 25 -4.75 3.73 -6.95
C ILE A 25 -5.06 5.14 -6.47
N ALA A 26 -4.26 6.11 -6.91
CA ALA A 26 -4.36 7.51 -6.46
C ALA A 26 -3.73 8.46 -7.48
N GLU A 27 -4.07 9.73 -7.43
CA GLU A 27 -3.52 10.78 -8.30
C GLU A 27 -2.07 11.10 -7.93
N ASN A 28 -1.78 11.09 -6.63
CA ASN A 28 -0.53 11.55 -6.08
C ASN A 28 -0.25 10.92 -4.69
N LYS A 29 0.97 11.14 -4.19
CA LYS A 29 1.43 10.64 -2.89
C LYS A 29 0.55 11.12 -1.72
N GLU A 30 0.03 12.35 -1.75
CA GLU A 30 -0.79 12.86 -0.65
C GLU A 30 -2.11 12.07 -0.52
N GLU A 31 -2.73 11.73 -1.65
CA GLU A 31 -3.93 10.90 -1.66
C GLU A 31 -3.65 9.45 -1.24
N VAL A 32 -2.49 8.90 -1.61
CA VAL A 32 -2.04 7.58 -1.09
C VAL A 32 -2.02 7.59 0.44
N MET A 33 -1.42 8.61 1.04
CA MET A 33 -1.32 8.71 2.50
C MET A 33 -2.70 8.80 3.16
N LYS A 34 -3.63 9.58 2.59
CA LYS A 34 -5.02 9.68 3.09
C LYS A 34 -5.75 8.34 3.07
N LEU A 35 -5.58 7.56 1.98
CA LEU A 35 -6.18 6.23 1.85
C LEU A 35 -5.62 5.25 2.89
N ILE A 36 -4.30 5.29 3.13
CA ILE A 36 -3.63 4.45 4.12
C ILE A 36 -4.03 4.83 5.55
N GLU A 37 -4.09 6.13 5.87
CA GLU A 37 -4.55 6.63 7.17
C GLU A 37 -5.97 6.18 7.49
N GLY A 38 -6.88 6.28 6.52
CA GLY A 38 -8.27 5.86 6.65
C GLY A 38 -8.48 4.35 6.62
N SER A 39 -7.47 3.54 6.32
CA SER A 39 -7.60 2.08 6.26
C SER A 39 -7.81 1.48 7.65
N PRO A 40 -8.85 0.63 7.85
CA PRO A 40 -9.01 -0.16 9.07
C PRO A 40 -8.19 -1.46 9.05
N ILE A 41 -7.52 -1.77 7.94
CA ILE A 41 -6.75 -3.02 7.75
C ILE A 41 -5.26 -2.77 8.01
N ILE A 42 -4.74 -1.61 7.60
CA ILE A 42 -3.34 -1.25 7.80
C ILE A 42 -3.12 -0.83 9.25
N ILE A 43 -2.27 -1.58 9.94
CA ILE A 43 -2.01 -1.42 11.38
C ILE A 43 -1.34 -0.05 11.64
N PRO A 44 -1.86 0.78 12.56
CA PRO A 44 -1.34 2.13 12.82
C PRO A 44 0.15 2.21 13.15
N GLU A 45 0.69 1.21 13.85
CA GLU A 45 2.09 1.15 14.28
C GLU A 45 3.05 1.04 13.08
N HIS A 46 2.60 0.43 11.98
CA HIS A 46 3.36 0.27 10.75
C HIS A 46 3.07 1.36 9.73
N LYS A 47 2.05 2.22 9.94
CA LYS A 47 1.79 3.37 9.06
C LYS A 47 3.04 4.25 8.90
N LYS A 48 3.84 4.37 9.96
CA LYS A 48 5.11 5.11 9.95
C LYS A 48 6.08 4.60 8.87
N ASP A 49 6.12 3.30 8.60
CA ASP A 49 6.97 2.72 7.56
C ASP A 49 6.51 3.11 6.14
N TYR A 50 5.25 3.50 5.95
CA TYR A 50 4.75 4.07 4.69
C TYR A 50 5.05 5.57 4.56
N TYR A 51 5.17 6.28 5.69
CA TYR A 51 5.55 7.70 5.74
C TYR A 51 7.06 7.89 5.57
N ASP A 52 7.84 7.10 6.30
CA ASP A 52 9.29 7.24 6.46
C ASP A 52 10.08 6.20 5.64
N GLY A 53 9.47 5.05 5.32
CA GLY A 53 10.14 3.91 4.68
C GLY A 53 9.89 3.78 3.16
N CYS A 54 10.99 3.79 2.41
CA CYS A 54 11.15 3.25 1.06
C CYS A 54 10.19 3.71 -0.05
N TRP A 55 9.83 5.01 -0.11
CA TRP A 55 9.32 5.59 -1.35
C TRP A 55 10.26 5.40 -2.55
N ASP A 56 11.55 5.21 -2.29
CA ASP A 56 12.58 4.90 -3.29
C ASP A 56 12.34 3.55 -4.01
N ASN A 57 11.63 2.62 -3.36
CA ASN A 57 11.33 1.29 -3.90
C ASN A 57 9.86 1.17 -4.35
N VAL A 58 9.05 2.23 -4.24
CA VAL A 58 7.66 2.21 -4.70
C VAL A 58 7.64 2.25 -6.22
N VAL A 59 7.03 1.24 -6.83
CA VAL A 59 6.81 1.24 -8.27
C VAL A 59 5.60 2.13 -8.55
N VAL A 60 5.82 3.15 -9.39
CA VAL A 60 4.76 4.08 -9.82
C VAL A 60 4.53 3.93 -11.31
N GLN A 61 3.28 3.68 -11.71
CA GLN A 61 2.90 3.65 -13.12
C GLN A 61 1.67 4.51 -13.36
N ASP A 62 1.65 5.19 -14.51
CA ASP A 62 0.47 5.93 -14.94
C ASP A 62 -0.62 4.95 -15.40
N LEU A 63 -1.84 5.14 -14.88
CA LEU A 63 -3.02 4.41 -15.31
C LEU A 63 -3.77 5.23 -16.34
N ASN A 64 -4.15 4.58 -17.44
CA ASN A 64 -5.04 5.17 -18.42
C ASN A 64 -6.48 5.18 -17.88
N GLY A 65 -7.20 6.29 -18.08
CA GLY A 65 -8.53 6.51 -17.52
C GLY A 65 -8.52 7.12 -16.11
N ASN A 66 -9.71 7.16 -15.50
CA ASN A 66 -9.96 7.78 -14.19
C ASN A 66 -10.70 6.81 -13.27
N PRO A 67 -10.07 5.68 -12.86
CA PRO A 67 -10.67 4.82 -11.85
C PRO A 67 -10.77 5.57 -10.51
N GLU A 68 -11.75 5.20 -9.69
CA GLU A 68 -11.91 5.76 -8.35
C GLU A 68 -10.71 5.40 -7.45
N PRO A 69 -10.25 6.32 -6.58
CA PRO A 69 -9.17 6.05 -5.64
C PRO A 69 -9.48 4.87 -4.72
N THR A 70 -8.53 3.95 -4.56
CA THR A 70 -8.72 2.73 -3.76
C THR A 70 -7.39 2.08 -3.39
N TYR A 71 -7.42 1.05 -2.55
CA TYR A 71 -6.25 0.26 -2.20
C TYR A 71 -6.57 -1.24 -2.08
N TYR A 72 -5.55 -2.06 -2.29
CA TYR A 72 -5.61 -3.51 -2.19
C TYR A 72 -4.43 -4.00 -1.36
N VAL A 73 -4.73 -4.79 -0.33
CA VAL A 73 -3.71 -5.46 0.49
C VAL A 73 -3.50 -6.87 -0.07
N PHE A 74 -2.27 -7.18 -0.42
CA PHE A 74 -1.83 -8.50 -0.83
C PHE A 74 -1.03 -9.10 0.31
N GLU A 75 -1.70 -9.82 1.19
CA GLU A 75 -1.02 -10.62 2.22
C GLU A 75 -0.10 -11.60 1.49
N ASN A 76 1.16 -11.75 1.94
CA ASN A 76 2.03 -12.78 1.38
C ASN A 76 1.32 -14.11 1.59
N ALA A 77 0.85 -14.75 0.52
CA ALA A 77 0.35 -16.11 0.60
C ALA A 77 1.58 -16.99 0.75
N GLY A 78 2.13 -17.09 1.96
CA GLY A 78 3.28 -17.95 2.22
C GLY A 78 2.98 -19.32 1.66
N CYS A 79 3.91 -19.86 0.87
CA CYS A 79 3.83 -21.25 0.43
C CYS A 79 3.64 -22.12 1.69
N CYS A 80 2.50 -22.80 1.74
CA CYS A 80 2.28 -23.95 2.58
C CYS A 80 3.11 -25.15 2.08
#